data_AF-A0A9D6I9U9-F1
#
_entry.id   AF-A0A9D6I9U9-F1
#
_cell.length_a   1.000
_cell.length_b   1.000
_cell.length_c   1.000
_cell.angle_alpha   90.00
_cell.angle_beta   90.00
_cell.angle_gamma   90.00
#
_symmetry.space_group_name_H-M   'P 1'
#
loop_
_entity.id
_entity.type
_entity.pdbx_description
1 polymer ?
#
loop_
_entity_poly.entity_id
_entity_poly.type
_entity_poly.pdbx_seq_one_letter_code
_entity_poly.pdbx_strand_id
1 'polypeptide(L)'
;MTKPQLKSHLQNLHLDKELEALVNELIDSAQKIDNPLCLAISEILDLQADWLMQQVSLLTQEAEIYNQFSKATQKVKANDLDQRIVRIKALQKKLEDIK
;
A
#
# COMPACT_ATOMS: atom_id res chain seq x y z
N MET A 1 -1.01 -30.16 15.34
CA MET A 1 0.18 -29.35 15.06
C MET A 1 1.11 -29.35 16.28
N THR A 2 2.39 -29.68 16.12
CA THR A 2 3.40 -29.62 17.19
C THR A 2 4.01 -28.22 17.30
N LYS A 3 4.70 -27.90 18.41
CA LYS A 3 5.45 -26.64 18.59
C LYS A 3 6.30 -26.26 17.35
N PRO A 4 7.14 -27.17 16.82
CA PRO A 4 7.92 -26.88 15.61
C PRO A 4 7.07 -26.62 14.36
N GLN A 5 5.97 -27.36 14.19
CA GLN A 5 5.07 -27.18 13.03
C GLN A 5 4.37 -25.82 13.06
N LEU A 6 3.93 -25.36 14.23
CA LEU A 6 3.32 -24.05 14.40
C LEU A 6 4.31 -22.93 14.09
N LYS A 7 5.55 -23.01 14.58
CA LYS A 7 6.59 -22.03 14.26
C LYS A 7 6.89 -21.96 12.76
N SER A 8 6.99 -23.12 12.11
CA SER A 8 7.19 -23.18 10.66
C SER A 8 6.01 -22.60 9.88
N HIS A 9 4.77 -22.80 10.35
CA HIS A 9 3.59 -22.20 9.74
C HIS A 9 3.58 -20.67 9.88
N LEU A 10 3.91 -20.15 11.07
CA LEU A 10 4.01 -18.71 11.33
C LEU A 10 5.07 -18.01 10.48
N GLN A 11 6.20 -18.66 10.21
CA GLN A 11 7.22 -18.13 9.29
C GLN A 11 6.69 -17.96 7.86
N ASN A 12 5.77 -18.82 7.43
CA ASN A 12 5.15 -18.74 6.10
C ASN A 12 4.05 -17.67 6.01
N LEU A 13 3.58 -17.16 7.14
CA LEU A 13 2.53 -16.14 7.20
C LEU A 13 3.03 -14.71 6.95
N HIS A 14 4.34 -14.53 6.78
CA HIS A 14 4.96 -13.21 6.56
C HIS A 14 4.48 -12.15 7.57
N LEU A 15 4.33 -12.57 8.83
CA LEU A 15 3.92 -11.70 9.93
C LEU A 15 4.93 -10.56 10.10
N ASP A 16 4.47 -9.45 10.67
CA ASP A 16 5.37 -8.39 11.11
C ASP A 16 6.40 -8.95 12.12
N LYS A 17 7.65 -8.50 12.04
CA LYS A 17 8.76 -9.07 12.84
C LYS A 17 8.53 -8.98 14.34
N GLU A 18 7.89 -7.92 14.82
CA GLU A 18 7.58 -7.76 16.24
C GLU A 18 6.51 -8.76 16.69
N LEU A 19 5.49 -8.96 15.84
CA LEU A 19 4.40 -9.92 16.09
C LEU A 19 4.90 -11.36 16.02
N GLU A 20 5.72 -11.68 15.02
CA GLU A 20 6.36 -12.98 14.86
C GLU A 20 7.20 -13.34 16.08
N ALA A 21 8.00 -12.39 16.59
CA ALA A 21 8.82 -12.59 17.79
C ALA A 21 7.95 -12.85 19.03
N LEU A 22 6.92 -12.04 19.23
CA LEU A 22 6.03 -12.14 20.39
C LEU A 22 5.24 -13.46 20.41
N VAL A 23 4.74 -13.89 19.25
CA VAL A 23 4.04 -15.17 19.10
C VAL A 23 5.00 -16.34 19.33
N ASN A 24 6.23 -16.25 18.83
CA ASN A 24 7.25 -17.28 19.07
C ASN A 24 7.63 -17.40 20.55
N GLU A 25 7.78 -16.29 21.28
CA GLU A 25 8.03 -16.30 22.73
C GLU A 25 6.88 -16.92 23.52
N LEU A 26 5.64 -16.63 23.14
CA LEU A 26 4.43 -17.24 23.72
C LEU A 26 4.38 -18.76 23.50
N ILE A 27 4.74 -19.22 22.30
CA ILE A 27 4.81 -20.65 21.97
C ILE A 27 5.90 -21.35 22.79
N ASP A 28 7.05 -20.70 22.98
CA ASP A 28 8.16 -21.27 23.74
C ASP A 28 7.83 -21.37 25.22
N SER A 29 7.19 -20.35 25.79
CA SER A 29 6.80 -20.27 27.20
C SER A 29 5.61 -21.18 27.58
N ALA A 30 4.82 -21.63 26.60
CA ALA A 30 3.71 -22.56 26.85
C ALA A 30 4.21 -23.96 27.26
N GLN A 31 4.02 -24.37 28.53
CA GLN A 31 4.41 -25.70 29.03
C GLN A 31 3.65 -26.85 28.37
N LYS A 32 2.38 -26.64 28.03
CA LYS A 32 1.57 -27.53 27.19
C LYS A 32 0.91 -26.68 26.13
N ILE A 33 1.15 -27.04 24.88
CA ILE A 33 0.41 -26.46 23.76
C ILE A 33 -0.87 -27.28 23.59
N ASP A 34 -2.00 -26.63 23.87
CA ASP A 34 -3.30 -27.19 23.52
C ASP A 34 -3.48 -27.09 22.00
N ASN A 35 -3.63 -28.24 21.37
CA ASN A 35 -3.58 -28.41 19.92
C ASN A 35 -4.73 -27.63 19.22
N PRO A 36 -5.99 -27.69 19.71
CA PRO A 36 -7.06 -26.82 19.25
C PRO A 36 -6.79 -25.32 19.42
N LEU A 37 -6.19 -24.88 20.53
CA LEU A 37 -5.88 -23.45 20.73
C LEU A 37 -4.85 -22.95 19.73
N CYS A 38 -3.83 -23.75 19.41
CA CYS A 38 -2.84 -23.38 18.40
C CYS A 38 -3.39 -23.39 16.98
N LEU A 39 -4.33 -24.28 16.65
CA LEU A 39 -5.06 -24.22 15.38
C LEU A 39 -5.88 -22.94 15.29
N ALA A 40 -6.62 -22.58 16.35
CA ALA A 40 -7.40 -21.34 16.37
C ALA A 40 -6.53 -20.08 16.25
N ILE A 41 -5.38 -20.03 16.95
CA ILE A 41 -4.43 -18.90 16.81
C ILE A 41 -3.89 -18.83 15.38
N SER A 42 -3.55 -19.97 14.78
CA SER A 42 -3.08 -20.03 13.40
C SER A 42 -4.14 -19.51 12.42
N GLU A 43 -5.39 -19.97 12.53
CA GLU A 43 -6.49 -19.54 11.67
C GLU A 43 -6.78 -18.04 11.80
N ILE A 44 -6.70 -17.49 13.03
CA ILE A 44 -6.87 -16.05 13.25
C ILE A 44 -5.74 -15.25 12.57
N LEU A 45 -4.50 -15.75 12.64
CA LEU A 45 -3.35 -15.09 12.01
C LEU A 45 -3.43 -15.19 10.48
N ASP A 46 -3.87 -16.32 9.93
CA ASP A 46 -4.17 -16.49 8.50
C ASP A 46 -5.21 -15.46 8.03
N LEU A 47 -6.32 -15.31 8.78
CA LEU A 47 -7.37 -14.34 8.47
C LEU A 47 -6.88 -12.89 8.55
N GLN A 48 -6.01 -12.56 9.51
CA GLN A 48 -5.41 -11.23 9.62
C GLN A 48 -4.46 -10.94 8.46
N ALA A 49 -3.67 -11.92 8.03
CA ALA A 49 -2.78 -11.79 6.88
C ALA A 49 -3.57 -11.54 5.58
N ASP A 50 -4.64 -12.30 5.36
CA ASP A 50 -5.52 -12.13 4.20
C ASP A 50 -6.18 -10.75 4.19
N TRP A 51 -6.68 -10.30 5.34
CA TRP A 51 -7.27 -8.96 5.48
C TRP A 51 -6.24 -7.85 5.18
N LEU A 52 -5.03 -7.96 5.70
CA LEU A 52 -3.95 -7.00 5.42
C LEU A 52 -3.58 -6.97 3.94
N MET A 53 -3.48 -8.13 3.28
CA MET A 53 -3.23 -8.18 1.84
C MET A 53 -4.32 -7.48 1.02
N GLN A 54 -5.58 -7.64 1.40
CA GLN A 54 -6.68 -6.91 0.76
C GLN A 54 -6.57 -5.40 0.95
N GLN A 55 -6.21 -4.93 2.16
CA GLN A 55 -6.00 -3.50 2.42
C GLN A 55 -4.83 -2.93 1.61
N VAL A 56 -3.71 -3.65 1.51
CA VAL A 56 -2.56 -3.23 0.69
C VAL A 56 -2.95 -3.13 -0.79
N SER A 57 -3.73 -4.08 -1.29
CA SER A 57 -4.24 -4.04 -2.68
C SER A 57 -5.09 -2.81 -2.93
N LEU A 58 -6.01 -2.48 -2.01
CA LEU A 58 -6.85 -1.27 -2.10
C LEU A 58 -6.01 0.01 -2.07
N LEU A 59 -5.07 0.14 -1.14
CA LEU A 59 -4.19 1.30 -1.04
C LEU A 59 -3.31 1.47 -2.29
N THR A 60 -2.87 0.36 -2.89
CA THR A 60 -2.10 0.38 -4.13
C THR A 60 -2.94 0.90 -5.30
N GLN A 61 -4.20 0.45 -5.40
CA GLN A 61 -5.13 0.98 -6.40
C GLN A 61 -5.42 2.47 -6.18
N GLU A 62 -5.62 2.89 -4.93
CA GLU A 62 -5.81 4.31 -4.60
C GLU A 62 -4.60 5.15 -4.99
N ALA A 63 -3.38 4.69 -4.68
CA ALA A 63 -2.15 5.38 -5.05
C ALA A 63 -1.99 5.51 -6.57
N GLU A 64 -2.34 4.46 -7.34
CA GLU A 64 -2.34 4.49 -8.80
C GLU A 64 -3.34 5.53 -9.34
N ILE A 65 -4.56 5.58 -8.77
CA ILE A 65 -5.59 6.56 -9.10
C ILE A 65 -5.08 7.99 -8.82
N TYR A 66 -4.51 8.23 -7.64
CA TYR A 66 -3.92 9.53 -7.29
C TYR A 66 -2.80 9.93 -8.25
N ASN A 67 -1.95 8.99 -8.65
CA ASN A 67 -0.88 9.24 -9.63
C ASN A 67 -1.45 9.63 -11.00
N GLN A 68 -2.50 8.95 -11.47
CA GLN A 68 -3.20 9.29 -12.70
C GLN A 68 -3.85 10.69 -12.63
N PHE A 69 -4.52 11.02 -11.52
CA PHE A 69 -5.08 12.36 -11.30
C PHE A 69 -3.99 13.45 -11.27
N SER A 70 -2.86 13.18 -10.62
CA SER A 70 -1.72 14.10 -10.57
C SER A 70 -1.17 14.39 -11.97
N LYS A 71 -0.93 13.34 -12.77
CA LYS A 71 -0.50 13.47 -14.18
C LYS A 71 -1.51 14.23 -15.03
N ALA A 72 -2.80 13.93 -14.89
CA ALA A 72 -3.87 14.65 -15.60
C ALA A 72 -3.88 16.15 -15.23
N THR A 73 -3.75 16.47 -13.95
CA THR A 73 -3.71 17.85 -13.46
C THR A 73 -2.48 18.60 -13.96
N GLN A 74 -1.31 17.96 -14.00
CA GLN A 74 -0.10 18.53 -14.59
C GLN A 74 -0.28 18.81 -16.09
N LYS A 75 -0.91 17.89 -16.83
CA LYS A 75 -1.21 18.08 -18.25
C LYS A 75 -2.16 19.26 -18.51
N VAL A 76 -3.18 19.44 -17.66
CA VAL A 76 -4.10 20.59 -17.75
C VAL A 76 -3.36 21.90 -17.46
N LYS A 77 -2.52 21.95 -16.41
CA LYS A 77 -1.71 23.14 -16.10
C LYS A 77 -0.73 23.51 -17.21
N ALA A 78 -0.09 22.52 -17.82
CA ALA A 78 0.81 22.74 -18.97
C ALA A 78 0.06 23.33 -20.17
N ASN A 79 -1.11 22.75 -20.51
CA ASN A 79 -1.93 23.25 -21.61
C ASN A 79 -2.44 24.69 -21.39
N ASP A 80 -2.79 25.08 -20.15
CA ASP A 80 -3.22 26.46 -19.84
C ASP A 80 -2.06 27.47 -19.98
N LEU A 81 -0.85 27.10 -19.56
CA LEU A 81 0.35 27.91 -19.77
C LEU A 81 0.68 28.11 -21.24
N ASP A 82 0.61 27.04 -22.05
CA ASP A 82 0.86 27.12 -23.48
C ASP A 82 -0.16 28.02 -24.19
N GLN A 83 -1.44 27.92 -23.83
CA GLN A 83 -2.48 28.81 -24.37
C GLN A 83 -2.24 30.27 -23.96
N ARG A 84 -1.81 30.52 -22.72
CA ARG A 84 -1.44 31.86 -22.24
C ARG A 84 -0.23 32.42 -22.98
N ILE A 85 0.81 31.62 -23.23
CA ILE A 85 2.00 32.02 -24.00
C ILE A 85 1.62 32.38 -25.44
N VAL A 86 0.80 31.55 -26.09
CA VAL A 86 0.30 31.82 -27.45
C VAL A 86 -0.49 33.14 -27.48
N ARG A 87 -1.36 33.38 -26.49
CA ARG A 87 -2.14 34.61 -26.39
C ARG A 87 -1.26 35.84 -26.17
N ILE A 88 -0.23 35.75 -25.32
CA ILE A 88 0.72 36.84 -25.08
C ILE A 88 1.52 37.17 -26.35
N LYS A 89 2.02 36.14 -27.05
CA LYS A 89 2.74 36.34 -28.33
C LYS A 89 1.85 36.98 -29.39
N ALA A 90 0.59 36.57 -29.49
CA ALA A 90 -0.37 37.16 -30.42
C ALA A 90 -0.67 38.64 -30.10
N LEU A 91 -0.74 38.99 -28.81
CA LEU A 91 -0.92 40.37 -28.36
C LEU A 91 0.34 41.22 -28.60
N GLN A 92 1.54 40.68 -28.37
CA GLN A 92 2.80 41.36 -28.68
C GLN A 92 2.92 41.69 -30.16
N LYS A 93 2.61 40.72 -31.05
CA LYS A 93 2.62 40.95 -32.50
C LYS A 93 1.63 42.03 -32.92
N LYS A 94 0.40 42.00 -32.40
CA LYS A 94 -0.59 43.06 -32.66
C LYS A 94 -0.12 44.43 -32.18
N LEU A 95 0.65 44.50 -31.10
CA LEU A 95 1.20 45.75 -30.58
C LEU A 95 2.34 46.28 -31.46
N GLU A 96 3.15 45.40 -32.04
CA GLU A 96 4.17 45.75 -33.04
C GLU A 96 3.53 46.24 -34.34
N ASP A 97 2.47 45.59 -34.82
CA ASP A 97 1.75 45.99 -36.04
C ASP A 97 1.05 47.37 -35.92
N ILE A 98 0.86 47.89 -34.69
CA ILE A 98 0.26 49.21 -34.40
C ILE A 98 1.33 50.32 -34.30
N LYS A 99 2.61 49.97 -34.16
CA LYS A 99 3.73 50.94 -34.12
C LYS A 99 4.27 51.24 -35.51
#